data_AF-I3RI94-F1
#
_entry.id   AF-I3RI94-F1
#
_cell.length_a   1.000
_cell.length_b   1.000
_cell.length_c   1.000
_cell.angle_alpha   90.00
_cell.angle_beta   90.00
_cell.angle_gamma   90.00
#
_symmetry.space_group_name_H-M   'P 1'
#
loop_
_entity.id
_entity.type
_entity.pdbx_description
1 polymer ?
#
loop_
_entity_poly.entity_id
_entity_poly.type
_entity_poly.pdbx_seq_one_letter_code
_entity_poly.pdbx_strand_id
1 'polypeptide(L)'
;GQRAESGMLRSGESRADVSALFSLQNNSAAQQWLQAHELDDEENPEECVLRRTISVDGRSKGFINNQPVPAAQLRELGALLVQISGQHCSQQLLKPEYQLQLLDTFCHNQSLLQQLNHQFHLWKQQQQKLADFRQQCAENEARKQLLHYQIEELNEFALKQGEFEELDSTQKRLANSELLSRGSQSV
;
A
#
# COMPACT_ATOMS: atom_id res chain seq x y z
N GLY A 1 -7.54 -10.34 26.18
CA GLY A 1 -6.67 -9.21 25.77
C GLY A 1 -7.12 -7.83 26.25
N GLN A 2 -7.85 -7.67 27.36
CA GLN A 2 -8.07 -6.34 27.96
C GLN A 2 -6.85 -5.93 28.81
N ARG A 3 -6.80 -4.64 29.19
CA ARG A 3 -5.75 -4.10 30.06
C ARG A 3 -5.80 -4.88 31.38
N ALA A 4 -4.65 -5.38 31.82
CA ALA A 4 -4.56 -6.06 33.10
C ALA A 4 -4.63 -5.00 34.20
N GLU A 5 -5.49 -5.21 35.19
CA GLU A 5 -5.61 -4.35 36.36
C GLU A 5 -4.90 -5.02 37.54
N SER A 6 -4.23 -4.22 38.37
CA SER A 6 -3.53 -4.72 39.57
C SER A 6 -4.46 -5.41 40.56
N GLY A 7 -5.77 -5.09 40.54
CA GLY A 7 -6.80 -5.77 41.31
C GLY A 7 -7.06 -7.24 40.94
N MET A 8 -6.49 -7.72 39.82
CA MET A 8 -6.57 -9.15 39.43
C MET A 8 -5.53 -10.04 40.14
N LEU A 9 -4.55 -9.45 40.82
CA LEU A 9 -3.57 -10.21 41.62
C LEU A 9 -4.22 -10.70 42.91
N ARG A 10 -3.91 -11.95 43.29
CA ARG A 10 -4.28 -12.47 44.60
C ARG A 10 -3.67 -11.58 45.68
N SER A 11 -4.47 -11.24 46.69
CA SER A 11 -4.03 -10.37 47.79
C SER A 11 -2.73 -10.89 48.42
N GLY A 12 -1.73 -10.00 48.52
CA GLY A 12 -0.39 -10.31 49.04
C GLY A 12 0.63 -10.79 48.00
N GLU A 13 0.23 -11.06 46.76
CA GLU A 13 1.15 -11.55 45.72
C GLU A 13 1.68 -10.42 44.82
N SER A 14 2.96 -10.49 44.47
CA SER A 14 3.63 -9.51 43.61
C SER A 14 3.48 -9.79 42.11
N ARG A 15 3.10 -11.02 41.74
CA ARG A 15 3.05 -11.51 40.35
C ARG A 15 1.97 -12.58 40.16
N ALA A 16 1.32 -12.57 39.00
CA ALA A 16 0.47 -13.64 38.51
C ALA A 16 0.98 -14.12 37.14
N ASP A 17 0.98 -15.43 36.93
CA ASP A 17 1.26 -16.05 35.64
C ASP A 17 0.07 -16.91 35.21
N VAL A 18 -0.34 -16.73 33.97
CA VAL A 18 -1.45 -17.46 33.36
C VAL A 18 -0.96 -18.06 32.07
N SER A 19 -1.08 -19.38 31.92
CA SER A 19 -0.72 -20.11 30.70
C SER A 19 -1.92 -20.89 30.19
N ALA A 20 -2.06 -21.00 28.87
CA ALA A 20 -3.06 -21.81 28.20
C ALA A 20 -2.42 -22.52 26.99
N LEU A 21 -2.77 -23.79 26.82
CA LEU A 21 -2.39 -24.61 25.67
C LEU A 21 -3.62 -24.77 24.77
N PHE A 22 -3.46 -24.53 23.48
CA PHE A 22 -4.50 -24.66 22.47
C PHE A 22 -4.10 -25.70 21.45
N SER A 23 -5.07 -26.54 21.03
CA SER A 23 -4.93 -27.38 19.84
C SER A 23 -5.35 -26.60 18.60
N LEU A 24 -4.53 -26.68 17.55
CA LEU A 24 -4.69 -26.01 16.26
C LEU A 24 -5.16 -26.94 15.15
N GLN A 25 -5.44 -28.23 15.44
CA GLN A 25 -5.76 -29.26 14.44
C GLN A 25 -6.81 -28.83 13.40
N ASN A 26 -7.79 -28.03 13.81
CA ASN A 26 -8.87 -27.55 12.93
C ASN A 26 -8.89 -26.01 12.77
N ASN A 27 -7.77 -25.32 13.04
CA ASN A 27 -7.68 -23.86 13.00
C ASN A 27 -6.54 -23.38 12.12
N SER A 28 -6.72 -23.53 10.81
CA SER A 28 -5.72 -23.11 9.80
C SER A 28 -5.41 -21.61 9.84
N ALA A 29 -6.38 -20.78 10.24
CA ALA A 29 -6.18 -19.33 10.38
C ALA A 29 -5.17 -19.01 11.48
N ALA A 30 -5.24 -19.66 12.63
CA ALA A 30 -4.27 -19.48 13.71
C ALA A 30 -2.88 -20.02 13.32
N GLN A 31 -2.81 -21.15 12.63
CA GLN A 31 -1.54 -21.71 12.12
C GLN A 31 -0.84 -20.76 11.14
N GLN A 32 -1.59 -20.24 10.15
CA GLN A 32 -1.07 -19.27 9.19
C GLN A 32 -0.62 -17.97 9.86
N TRP A 33 -1.37 -17.49 10.85
CA TRP A 33 -1.00 -16.29 11.60
C TRP A 33 0.31 -16.48 12.37
N LEU A 34 0.51 -17.64 13.02
CA LEU A 34 1.74 -17.97 13.74
C LEU A 34 2.95 -18.01 12.79
N GLN A 35 2.83 -18.71 11.65
CA GLN A 35 3.89 -18.78 10.64
C GLN A 35 4.23 -17.40 10.06
N ALA A 36 3.22 -16.59 9.75
CA ALA A 36 3.43 -15.24 9.21
C ALA A 36 4.15 -14.30 10.18
N HIS A 37 4.16 -14.61 11.48
CA HIS A 37 4.83 -13.85 12.53
C HIS A 37 6.07 -14.55 13.08
N GLU A 38 6.48 -15.70 12.54
CA GLU A 38 7.62 -16.51 13.01
C GLU A 38 7.47 -16.93 14.48
N LEU A 39 6.23 -17.24 14.90
CA LEU A 39 5.86 -17.61 16.27
C LEU A 39 5.37 -19.07 16.39
N ASP A 40 5.44 -19.84 15.31
CA ASP A 40 5.09 -21.26 15.31
C ASP A 40 6.10 -22.13 16.09
N ASP A 41 5.62 -23.28 16.56
CA ASP A 41 6.44 -24.29 17.23
C ASP A 41 6.70 -25.42 16.22
N GLU A 42 7.95 -25.52 15.73
CA GLU A 42 8.33 -26.53 14.74
C GLU A 42 8.19 -27.97 15.26
N GLU A 43 8.36 -28.18 16.57
CA GLU A 43 8.24 -29.50 17.19
C GLU A 43 6.77 -29.88 17.40
N ASN A 44 5.91 -28.88 17.66
CA ASN A 44 4.48 -29.08 17.92
C ASN A 44 3.60 -28.13 17.08
N PRO A 45 3.54 -28.29 15.74
CA PRO A 45 2.86 -27.34 14.85
C PRO A 45 1.33 -27.32 15.00
N GLU A 46 0.77 -28.32 15.69
CA GLU A 46 -0.65 -28.42 16.01
C GLU A 46 -0.98 -27.85 17.39
N GLU A 47 -0.02 -27.26 18.10
CA GLU A 47 -0.22 -26.69 19.42
C GLU A 47 0.21 -25.23 19.49
N CYS A 48 -0.41 -24.48 20.40
CA CYS A 48 -0.01 -23.11 20.72
C CYS A 48 -0.09 -22.86 22.22
N VAL A 49 1.02 -22.41 22.79
CA VAL A 49 1.09 -22.00 24.19
C VAL A 49 1.03 -20.48 24.28
N LEU A 50 -0.03 -19.97 24.90
CA LEU A 50 -0.10 -18.57 25.31
C LEU A 50 0.25 -18.45 26.78
N ARG A 51 1.12 -17.50 27.13
CA ARG A 51 1.39 -17.14 28.52
C ARG A 51 1.30 -15.63 28.72
N ARG A 52 0.68 -15.20 29.82
CA ARG A 52 0.63 -13.80 30.24
C ARG A 52 1.03 -13.67 31.69
N THR A 53 2.01 -12.81 31.92
CA THR A 53 2.47 -12.45 33.25
C THR A 53 1.97 -11.04 33.59
N ILE A 54 1.50 -10.84 34.82
CA ILE A 54 1.04 -9.55 35.35
C ILE A 54 1.79 -9.30 36.66
N SER A 55 2.33 -8.09 36.83
CA SER A 55 3.02 -7.65 38.05
C SER A 55 2.17 -6.64 38.83
N VAL A 56 2.43 -6.51 40.13
CA VAL A 56 1.73 -5.56 41.03
C VAL A 56 1.80 -4.11 40.56
N ASP A 57 2.89 -3.73 39.88
CA ASP A 57 3.08 -2.40 39.28
C ASP A 57 2.21 -2.16 38.02
N GLY A 58 1.31 -3.08 37.68
CA GLY A 58 0.43 -3.00 36.50
C GLY A 58 1.09 -3.33 35.17
N ARG A 59 2.39 -3.67 35.16
CA ARG A 59 3.11 -4.14 33.97
C ARG A 59 2.65 -5.54 33.59
N SER A 60 2.44 -5.77 32.29
CA SER A 60 2.08 -7.08 31.75
C SER A 60 3.04 -7.48 30.64
N LYS A 61 3.46 -8.74 30.64
CA LYS A 61 4.26 -9.37 29.59
C LYS A 61 3.47 -10.50 28.94
N GLY A 62 3.58 -10.62 27.63
CA GLY A 62 2.94 -11.67 26.86
C GLY A 62 3.97 -12.60 26.24
N PHE A 63 3.60 -13.87 26.07
CA PHE A 63 4.40 -14.86 25.38
C PHE A 63 3.53 -15.75 24.50
N ILE A 64 4.04 -16.10 23.33
CA ILE A 64 3.48 -17.10 22.39
C ILE A 64 4.61 -18.10 22.15
N ASN A 65 4.36 -19.40 22.38
CA ASN A 65 5.34 -20.47 22.20
C ASN A 65 6.71 -20.14 22.81
N ASN A 66 6.68 -19.68 24.08
CA ASN A 66 7.83 -19.21 24.87
C ASN A 66 8.54 -17.94 24.37
N GLN A 67 8.16 -17.36 23.24
CA GLN A 67 8.72 -16.11 22.73
C GLN A 67 7.97 -14.89 23.29
N PRO A 68 8.67 -13.82 23.74
CA PRO A 68 8.03 -12.63 24.28
C PRO A 68 7.39 -11.78 23.17
N VAL A 69 6.13 -11.38 23.36
CA VAL A 69 5.36 -10.63 22.36
C VAL A 69 4.61 -9.44 22.97
N PRO A 70 4.32 -8.39 22.17
CA PRO A 70 3.42 -7.31 22.58
C PRO A 70 2.01 -7.82 22.91
N ALA A 71 1.32 -7.13 23.81
CA ALA A 71 -0.06 -7.46 24.18
C ALA A 71 -1.06 -7.35 23.00
N ALA A 72 -0.70 -6.60 21.95
CA ALA A 72 -1.49 -6.51 20.72
C ALA A 72 -1.50 -7.86 19.96
N GLN A 73 -0.34 -8.49 19.77
CA GLN A 73 -0.23 -9.80 19.14
C GLN A 73 -0.97 -10.89 19.92
N LEU A 74 -0.89 -10.89 21.26
CA LEU A 74 -1.71 -11.78 22.09
C LEU A 74 -3.22 -11.56 21.88
N ARG A 75 -3.65 -10.33 21.59
CA ARG A 75 -5.06 -10.01 21.35
C ARG A 75 -5.50 -10.48 19.97
N GLU A 76 -4.66 -10.28 18.96
CA GLU A 76 -4.92 -10.71 17.57
C GLU A 76 -5.02 -12.23 17.49
N LEU A 77 -4.00 -12.96 17.96
CA LEU A 77 -4.03 -14.42 17.99
C LEU A 77 -5.13 -14.96 18.92
N GLY A 78 -5.32 -14.32 20.09
CA GLY A 78 -6.38 -14.72 21.01
C GLY A 78 -7.78 -14.64 20.40
N ALA A 79 -8.03 -13.73 19.46
CA ALA A 79 -9.31 -13.63 18.74
C ALA A 79 -9.54 -14.79 17.74
N LEU A 80 -8.46 -15.45 17.28
CA LEU A 80 -8.53 -16.65 16.44
C LEU A 80 -8.70 -17.92 17.26
N LEU A 81 -8.20 -17.94 18.51
CA LEU A 81 -8.14 -19.14 19.35
C LEU A 81 -9.34 -19.28 20.30
N VAL A 82 -9.85 -18.17 20.83
CA VAL A 82 -10.90 -18.21 21.85
C VAL A 82 -11.94 -17.13 21.59
N GLN A 83 -13.18 -17.56 21.42
CA GLN A 83 -14.33 -16.68 21.47
C GLN A 83 -14.90 -16.66 22.89
N ILE A 84 -14.64 -15.60 23.65
CA ILE A 84 -15.17 -15.45 25.01
C ILE A 84 -16.64 -15.03 24.91
N SER A 85 -17.55 -16.00 25.05
CA SER A 85 -18.99 -15.77 25.13
C SER A 85 -19.37 -15.21 26.50
N GLY A 86 -19.20 -13.89 26.68
CA GLY A 86 -19.64 -13.13 27.86
C GLY A 86 -20.51 -11.92 27.50
N GLN A 87 -20.75 -11.02 28.45
CA GLN A 87 -21.60 -9.81 28.27
C GLN A 87 -21.17 -8.85 27.13
N HIS A 88 -19.99 -9.06 26.53
CA HIS A 88 -19.45 -8.27 25.42
C HIS A 88 -19.60 -8.94 24.03
N CYS A 89 -20.10 -10.18 23.94
CA CYS A 89 -20.37 -10.85 22.65
C CYS A 89 -21.39 -10.04 21.81
N SER A 90 -22.31 -9.35 22.50
CA SER A 90 -23.25 -8.37 21.95
C SER A 90 -22.56 -7.31 21.09
N GLN A 91 -21.33 -6.88 21.41
CA GLN A 91 -20.64 -5.82 20.67
C GLN A 91 -20.11 -6.27 19.31
N GLN A 92 -19.70 -7.54 19.17
CA GLN A 92 -19.25 -8.07 17.88
C GLN A 92 -20.44 -8.39 16.97
N LEU A 93 -21.54 -8.91 17.53
CA LEU A 93 -22.81 -9.11 16.82
C LEU A 93 -23.43 -7.82 16.29
N LEU A 94 -23.09 -6.66 16.87
CA LEU A 94 -23.55 -5.36 16.38
C LEU A 94 -22.71 -4.82 15.21
N LYS A 95 -21.58 -5.44 14.87
CA LYS A 95 -20.75 -5.01 13.73
C LYS A 95 -21.38 -5.47 12.43
N PRO A 96 -21.72 -4.56 11.49
CA PRO A 96 -22.36 -4.92 10.22
C PRO A 96 -21.55 -5.94 9.41
N GLU A 97 -20.22 -5.80 9.41
CA GLU A 97 -19.29 -6.72 8.74
C GLU A 97 -19.43 -8.16 9.24
N TYR A 98 -19.55 -8.33 10.56
CA TYR A 98 -19.68 -9.64 11.18
C TYR A 98 -21.07 -10.24 10.95
N GLN A 99 -22.12 -9.40 10.95
CA GLN A 99 -23.48 -9.84 10.60
C GLN A 99 -23.56 -10.34 9.15
N LEU A 100 -22.95 -9.61 8.21
CA LEU A 100 -22.88 -10.02 6.80
C LEU A 100 -22.11 -11.33 6.66
N GLN A 101 -20.94 -11.45 7.29
CA GLN A 101 -20.16 -12.68 7.28
C GLN A 101 -20.95 -13.88 7.83
N LEU A 102 -21.70 -13.69 8.92
CA LEU A 102 -22.58 -14.72 9.48
C LEU A 102 -23.67 -15.13 8.49
N LEU A 103 -24.33 -14.16 7.86
CA LEU A 103 -25.39 -14.41 6.88
C LEU A 103 -24.84 -15.15 5.64
N ASP A 104 -23.72 -14.69 5.09
CA ASP A 104 -23.06 -15.34 3.95
C ASP A 104 -22.61 -16.75 4.28
N THR A 105 -22.16 -16.97 5.52
CA THR A 105 -21.79 -18.30 5.99
C THR A 105 -23.01 -19.21 6.11
N PHE A 106 -24.10 -18.69 6.67
CA PHE A 106 -25.36 -19.42 6.79
C PHE A 106 -25.97 -19.79 5.43
N CYS A 107 -25.90 -18.88 4.45
CA CYS A 107 -26.37 -19.11 3.08
C CYS A 107 -25.40 -19.93 2.22
N HIS A 108 -24.23 -20.33 2.73
CA HIS A 108 -23.20 -21.08 2.00
C HIS A 108 -22.70 -20.33 0.73
N ASN A 109 -22.59 -19.00 0.81
CA ASN A 109 -22.26 -18.12 -0.32
C ASN A 109 -20.75 -18.03 -0.63
N GLN A 110 -19.89 -18.85 -0.01
CA GLN A 110 -18.43 -18.69 -0.10
C GLN A 110 -17.92 -18.77 -1.54
N SER A 111 -18.49 -19.65 -2.37
CA SER A 111 -18.12 -19.76 -3.79
C SER A 111 -18.49 -18.51 -4.59
N LEU A 112 -19.66 -17.93 -4.34
CA LEU A 112 -20.12 -16.68 -4.96
C LEU A 112 -19.26 -15.50 -4.52
N LEU A 113 -18.92 -15.42 -3.24
CA LEU A 113 -18.01 -14.40 -2.70
C LEU A 113 -16.62 -14.48 -3.34
N GLN A 114 -16.08 -15.68 -3.51
CA GLN A 114 -14.79 -15.88 -4.18
C GLN A 114 -14.84 -15.42 -5.65
N GLN A 115 -15.91 -15.77 -6.37
CA GLN A 115 -16.09 -15.33 -7.75
C GLN A 115 -16.23 -13.80 -7.85
N LEU A 116 -17.03 -13.19 -6.98
CA LEU A 116 -17.22 -11.75 -6.93
C LEU A 116 -15.89 -11.03 -6.63
N ASN A 117 -15.14 -11.52 -5.64
CA ASN A 117 -13.84 -10.96 -5.27
C ASN A 117 -12.85 -11.02 -6.45
N HIS A 118 -12.79 -12.16 -7.15
CA HIS A 118 -11.97 -12.32 -8.34
C HIS A 118 -12.36 -11.34 -9.46
N GLN A 119 -13.65 -11.26 -9.79
CA GLN A 119 -14.15 -10.35 -10.84
C GLN A 119 -13.92 -8.88 -10.46
N PHE A 120 -14.08 -8.53 -9.19
CA PHE A 120 -13.81 -7.19 -8.69
C PHE A 120 -12.33 -6.81 -8.85
N HIS A 121 -11.40 -7.70 -8.52
CA HIS A 121 -9.97 -7.45 -8.72
C HIS A 121 -9.61 -7.29 -10.19
N LEU A 122 -10.16 -8.14 -11.06
CA LEU A 122 -9.97 -8.01 -12.51
C LEU A 122 -10.50 -6.67 -13.02
N TRP A 123 -11.73 -6.30 -12.65
CA TRP A 123 -12.33 -5.02 -13.03
C TRP A 123 -11.46 -3.84 -12.59
N LYS A 124 -11.01 -3.82 -11.33
CA LYS A 124 -10.16 -2.77 -10.79
C LYS A 124 -8.82 -2.66 -11.53
N GLN A 125 -8.23 -3.80 -11.88
CA GLN A 125 -6.99 -3.82 -12.67
C GLN A 125 -7.20 -3.24 -14.08
N GLN A 126 -8.31 -3.60 -14.75
CA GLN A 126 -8.62 -3.07 -16.08
C GLN A 126 -8.96 -1.58 -16.04
N GLN A 127 -9.65 -1.13 -14.98
CA GLN A 127 -9.93 0.29 -14.76
C GLN A 127 -8.63 1.11 -14.64
N GLN A 128 -7.64 0.59 -13.91
CA GLN A 128 -6.33 1.25 -13.80
C GLN A 128 -5.63 1.31 -15.16
N LYS A 129 -5.56 0.19 -15.89
CA LYS A 129 -4.95 0.14 -17.23
C LYS A 129 -5.61 1.13 -18.20
N LEU A 130 -6.92 1.27 -18.14
CA LEU A 130 -7.66 2.23 -18.96
C LEU A 130 -7.30 3.67 -18.60
N ALA A 131 -7.16 3.99 -17.32
CA ALA A 131 -6.74 5.32 -16.87
C ALA A 131 -5.32 5.65 -17.37
N ASP A 132 -4.38 4.72 -17.21
CA ASP A 132 -3.00 4.88 -17.65
C ASP A 132 -2.93 5.06 -19.18
N PHE A 133 -3.67 4.25 -19.94
CA PHE A 133 -3.72 4.36 -21.39
C PHE A 133 -4.29 5.70 -21.87
N ARG A 134 -5.34 6.21 -21.21
CA ARG A 134 -5.89 7.53 -21.53
C ARG A 134 -4.89 8.65 -21.30
N GLN A 135 -4.10 8.57 -20.23
CA GLN A 135 -3.04 9.53 -19.97
C GLN A 135 -1.98 9.49 -21.07
N GLN A 136 -1.52 8.29 -21.46
CA GLN A 136 -0.55 8.11 -22.53
C GLN A 136 -1.06 8.65 -23.88
N CYS A 137 -2.34 8.44 -24.20
CA CYS A 137 -2.95 9.02 -25.40
C CYS A 137 -2.88 10.56 -25.38
N ALA A 138 -3.21 11.20 -24.26
CA ALA A 138 -3.16 12.66 -24.14
C ALA A 138 -1.73 13.20 -24.29
N GLU A 139 -0.74 12.54 -23.68
CA GLU A 139 0.67 12.90 -23.81
C GLU A 139 1.18 12.76 -25.26
N ASN A 140 0.80 11.67 -25.93
CA ASN A 140 1.16 11.45 -27.33
C ASN A 140 0.51 12.48 -28.27
N GLU A 141 -0.75 12.85 -28.05
CA GLU A 141 -1.44 13.88 -28.83
C GLU A 141 -0.74 15.24 -28.68
N ALA A 142 -0.40 15.62 -27.45
CA ALA A 142 0.34 16.86 -27.18
C ALA A 142 1.73 16.86 -27.85
N ARG A 143 2.44 15.73 -27.79
CA ARG A 143 3.74 15.58 -28.46
C ARG A 143 3.62 15.69 -29.98
N LYS A 144 2.58 15.08 -30.56
CA LYS A 144 2.29 15.17 -32.00
C LYS A 144 2.02 16.61 -32.41
N GLN A 145 1.22 17.35 -31.64
CA GLN A 145 0.94 18.77 -31.91
C GLN A 145 2.22 19.62 -31.86
N LEU A 146 3.07 19.42 -30.86
CA LEU A 146 4.35 20.12 -30.75
C LEU A 146 5.26 19.85 -31.96
N LEU A 147 5.41 18.58 -32.35
CA LEU A 147 6.23 18.21 -33.51
C LEU A 147 5.67 18.79 -34.80
N HIS A 148 4.35 18.81 -34.96
CA HIS A 148 3.72 19.39 -36.14
C HIS A 148 3.99 20.90 -36.21
N TYR A 149 3.84 21.62 -35.09
CA TYR A 149 4.17 23.04 -35.00
C TYR A 149 5.64 23.31 -35.36
N GLN A 150 6.59 22.54 -34.81
CA GLN A 150 8.02 22.69 -35.12
C GLN A 150 8.32 22.47 -36.61
N ILE A 151 7.66 21.50 -37.24
CA ILE A 151 7.82 21.22 -38.67
C ILE A 151 7.27 22.39 -39.51
N GLU A 152 6.08 22.89 -39.18
CA GLU A 152 5.48 24.03 -39.88
C GLU A 152 6.37 25.28 -39.76
N GLU A 153 6.89 25.58 -38.57
CA GLU A 153 7.80 26.70 -38.34
C GLU A 153 9.08 26.56 -39.18
N LEU A 154 9.72 25.39 -39.19
CA LEU A 154 10.91 25.13 -40.01
C LEU A 154 10.63 25.24 -41.51
N ASN A 155 9.45 24.78 -41.95
CA ASN A 155 9.03 24.90 -43.35
C ASN A 155 8.77 26.36 -43.75
N GLU A 156 8.20 27.18 -42.84
CA GLU A 156 7.97 28.61 -43.07
C GLU A 156 9.30 29.38 -43.20
N PHE A 157 10.30 29.05 -42.38
CA PHE A 157 11.65 29.62 -42.53
C PHE A 157 12.31 29.26 -43.86
N ALA A 158 11.92 28.13 -44.49
CA ALA A 158 12.40 27.68 -45.80
C ALA A 158 13.94 27.74 -45.96
N LEU A 159 14.66 27.42 -44.88
CA LEU A 159 16.12 27.54 -44.79
C LEU A 159 16.81 26.79 -45.92
N LYS A 160 17.68 27.48 -46.65
CA LYS A 160 18.48 26.87 -47.72
C LYS A 160 19.88 26.56 -47.21
N GLN A 161 20.45 25.48 -47.75
CA GLN A 161 21.83 25.13 -47.47
C GLN A 161 22.77 26.22 -48.01
N GLY A 162 23.64 26.77 -47.16
CA GLY A 162 24.56 27.85 -47.52
C GLY A 162 23.98 29.27 -47.43
N GLU A 163 22.71 29.42 -47.06
CA GLU A 163 22.02 30.73 -47.03
C GLU A 163 22.64 31.70 -46.02
N PHE A 164 23.09 31.19 -44.87
CA PHE A 164 23.70 32.02 -43.83
C PHE A 164 25.01 32.65 -44.32
N GLU A 165 25.87 31.85 -44.94
CA GLU A 165 27.14 32.32 -45.48
C GLU A 165 26.93 33.37 -46.60
N GLU A 166 25.92 33.17 -47.45
CA GLU A 166 25.54 34.14 -48.48
C GLU A 166 25.04 35.46 -47.88
N LEU A 167 24.15 35.40 -46.89
CA LEU A 167 23.61 36.59 -46.20
C LEU A 167 24.70 37.36 -45.47
N ASP A 168 25.60 36.69 -44.74
CA ASP A 168 26.71 37.32 -44.03
C ASP A 168 27.68 38.03 -45.00
N SER A 169 28.01 37.39 -46.13
CA SER A 169 28.85 38.01 -47.16
C SER A 169 28.20 39.26 -47.77
N THR A 170 26.89 39.20 -48.00
CA THR A 170 26.10 40.30 -48.56
C THR A 170 26.02 41.47 -47.59
N GLN A 171 25.77 41.19 -46.31
CA GLN A 171 25.75 42.19 -45.24
C GLN A 171 27.10 42.92 -45.13
N LYS A 172 28.22 42.19 -45.08
CA LYS A 172 29.56 42.77 -45.02
C LYS A 172 29.84 43.69 -46.21
N ARG A 173 29.44 43.28 -47.42
CA ARG A 173 29.59 44.08 -48.64
C ARG A 173 28.77 45.37 -48.56
N LEU A 174 27.50 45.30 -48.14
CA LEU A 174 26.63 46.48 -48.03
C LEU A 174 27.13 47.47 -46.97
N ALA A 175 27.57 46.98 -45.80
CA ALA A 175 28.11 47.81 -44.73
C ALA A 175 29.39 48.56 -45.15
N ASN A 176 30.30 47.88 -45.88
CA ASN A 176 31.50 48.51 -46.41
C ASN A 176 31.18 49.59 -47.46
N SER A 177 30.19 49.36 -48.33
CA SER A 177 29.75 50.35 -49.30
C SER A 177 29.14 51.59 -48.63
N GLU A 178 28.39 51.43 -47.54
CA GLU A 178 27.84 52.55 -46.78
C GLU A 178 28.96 53.37 -46.09
N LEU A 179 29.95 52.70 -45.52
CA LEU A 179 31.14 53.36 -44.92
C LEU A 179 31.91 54.19 -45.95
N LEU A 180 32.11 53.66 -47.15
CA LEU A 180 32.79 54.38 -48.24
C LEU A 180 31.97 55.59 -48.72
N SER A 181 30.64 55.44 -48.84
CA SER A 181 29.73 56.54 -49.18
C SER A 181 29.79 57.67 -48.15
N ARG A 182 29.65 57.36 -46.85
CA ARG A 182 29.76 58.36 -45.78
C ARG A 182 31.15 59.00 -45.68
N GLY A 183 32.20 58.22 -45.90
CA GLY A 183 33.57 58.72 -45.99
C GLY A 183 33.77 59.69 -47.16
N SER A 184 33.09 59.46 -48.28
CA SER A 184 33.13 60.34 -49.46
C SER A 184 32.33 61.64 -49.29
N GLN A 185 31.31 61.66 -48.41
CA GLN A 185 30.49 62.84 -48.11
C GLN A 185 31.03 63.67 -46.92
N SER A 186 32.03 63.18 -46.19
CA SER A 186 32.68 63.87 -45.07
C SER A 186 34.01 64.52 -45.44
N VAL A 187 34.33 64.56 -46.74
CA VAL A 187 35.39 65.35 -47.38
C VAL A 187 34.74 66.51 -48.13
#